data_AF-A0A9E5IWD3-F1
#
_entry.id   AF-A0A9E5IWD3-F1
#
_cell.length_a   1.000
_cell.length_b   1.000
_cell.length_c   1.000
_cell.angle_alpha   90.00
_cell.angle_beta   90.00
_cell.angle_gamma   90.00
#
_symmetry.space_group_name_H-M   'P 1'
#
loop_
_entity.id
_entity.type
_entity.pdbx_description
1 polymer ?
#
loop_
_entity_poly.entity_id
_entity_poly.type
_entity_poly.pdbx_seq_one_letter_code
_entity_poly.pdbx_strand_id
1 'polypeptide(L)'
;MFSFFRSKPKPDAADANAIAPKTQAMNASTAPQVAAEASPAARQSWLSKLKAGLRKTGSSIATVFTGTQIDDALYEELETALLMADTGVKATDHLLSDLKARVKATKATEPMAVKALLTDAITDLLLPLQKQLQIGEQQPMVLMVAGVNGAGKTTSIGKLTHHLADQGASVLLAAADTFRAAAREQLAVWAQRNTVEIISQEGGDPAAVSFDAVSAGKARGRDVVLVDTAGRLPGVGEQLDDLQTFDAHEFAQALLN
;
A
#
# COMPACT_ATOMS: atom_id res chain seq x y z
N MET A 1 -42.63 14.15 75.15
CA MET A 1 -41.75 13.09 75.69
C MET A 1 -40.36 13.24 75.08
N PHE A 2 -39.55 14.14 75.67
CA PHE A 2 -38.19 14.49 75.24
C PHE A 2 -37.14 13.66 76.00
N SER A 3 -36.14 13.12 75.29
CA SER A 3 -34.70 12.96 75.67
C SER A 3 -34.06 12.15 74.52
N PHE A 4 -33.07 12.55 73.71
CA PHE A 4 -31.80 13.29 73.85
C PHE A 4 -30.75 12.63 74.76
N PHE A 5 -29.75 12.02 74.10
CA PHE A 5 -28.28 12.12 74.28
C PHE A 5 -27.57 11.84 75.62
N ARG A 6 -26.49 11.04 75.54
CA ARG A 6 -25.09 11.21 76.07
C ARG A 6 -24.37 9.84 76.10
N SER A 7 -23.05 9.65 76.06
CA SER A 7 -21.82 10.28 75.49
C SER A 7 -20.61 9.44 76.01
N LYS A 8 -19.68 9.05 75.11
CA LYS A 8 -18.21 8.66 75.19
C LYS A 8 -17.45 8.53 76.55
N PRO A 9 -16.26 7.86 76.71
CA PRO A 9 -15.11 7.71 75.76
C PRO A 9 -14.20 6.40 75.78
N LYS A 10 -13.15 6.44 74.92
CA LYS A 10 -11.96 5.58 74.55
C LYS A 10 -11.00 5.07 75.68
N PRO A 11 -9.87 4.33 75.43
CA PRO A 11 -9.26 3.71 74.21
C PRO A 11 -8.87 2.20 74.36
N ASP A 12 -8.50 1.44 73.31
CA ASP A 12 -7.12 1.11 72.84
C ASP A 12 -7.20 0.45 71.43
N ALA A 13 -6.52 0.93 70.38
CA ALA A 13 -5.19 0.53 69.84
C ALA A 13 -5.11 -0.98 69.47
N ALA A 14 -4.65 -1.48 68.32
CA ALA A 14 -4.10 -1.05 67.02
C ALA A 14 -4.40 -2.27 66.08
N ASP A 15 -4.53 -2.24 64.75
CA ASP A 15 -3.52 -1.97 63.72
C ASP A 15 -4.20 -2.35 62.39
N ALA A 16 -4.04 -1.54 61.34
CA ALA A 16 -3.98 -1.97 59.94
C ALA A 16 -3.98 -0.75 59.00
N ASN A 17 -2.81 -0.54 58.41
CA ASN A 17 -2.40 0.51 57.49
C ASN A 17 -3.45 0.97 56.45
N ALA A 18 -3.71 2.28 56.46
CA ALA A 18 -4.43 3.00 55.42
C ALA A 18 -3.47 3.46 54.31
N ILE A 19 -3.79 3.10 53.07
CA ILE A 19 -3.13 3.63 51.87
C ILE A 19 -3.88 4.92 51.47
N ALA A 20 -3.20 6.06 51.60
CA ALA A 20 -3.65 7.35 51.08
C ALA A 20 -3.30 7.48 49.59
N PRO A 21 -4.16 8.11 48.75
CA PRO A 21 -3.83 8.38 47.36
C PRO A 21 -2.93 9.62 47.29
N LYS A 22 -1.73 9.47 46.74
CA LYS A 22 -0.88 10.59 46.33
C LYS A 22 -1.10 10.89 44.86
N THR A 23 -1.60 12.08 44.60
CA THR A 23 -1.57 12.79 43.31
C THR A 23 -0.13 12.85 42.78
N GLN A 24 0.14 12.27 41.61
CA GLN A 24 1.31 12.60 40.80
C GLN A 24 0.94 12.66 39.31
N ALA A 25 1.28 13.83 38.76
CA ALA A 25 1.30 14.29 37.37
C ALA A 25 1.13 13.24 36.26
N MET A 26 0.07 13.40 35.47
CA MET A 26 -0.01 12.89 34.11
C MET A 26 0.82 13.80 33.20
N ASN A 27 2.03 13.37 32.85
CA ASN A 27 2.75 13.85 31.68
C ASN A 27 3.43 12.64 31.03
N ALA A 28 2.78 12.11 29.99
CA ALA A 28 3.43 11.29 28.98
C ALA A 28 2.55 11.33 27.72
N SER A 29 2.79 12.35 26.89
CA SER A 29 2.42 12.33 25.48
C SER A 29 3.34 11.35 24.77
N THR A 30 2.95 10.08 24.69
CA THR A 30 3.54 9.12 23.76
C THR A 30 2.79 9.20 22.44
N ALA A 31 3.41 9.83 21.45
CA ALA A 31 3.01 9.72 20.05
C ALA A 31 3.02 8.24 19.62
N PRO A 32 2.09 7.78 18.75
CA PRO A 32 2.14 6.42 18.26
C PRO A 32 3.31 6.24 17.29
N GLN A 33 4.37 5.59 17.75
CA GLN A 33 5.31 4.87 16.88
C GLN A 33 4.66 3.53 16.53
N VAL A 34 4.09 3.42 15.33
CA VAL A 34 3.64 2.12 14.78
C VAL A 34 4.31 1.90 13.43
N ALA A 35 5.61 1.58 13.47
CA ALA A 35 6.21 0.75 12.44
C ALA A 35 6.07 -0.70 12.92
N ALA A 36 4.97 -1.35 12.54
CA ALA A 36 4.76 -2.76 12.88
C ALA A 36 5.80 -3.62 12.14
N GLU A 37 6.81 -4.10 12.85
CA GLU A 37 7.72 -5.12 12.33
C GLU A 37 6.95 -6.44 12.13
N ALA A 38 6.73 -6.83 10.88
CA ALA A 38 6.12 -8.11 10.55
C ALA A 38 6.95 -9.27 11.14
N SER A 39 6.28 -10.26 11.73
CA SER A 39 6.93 -11.42 12.34
C SER A 39 7.77 -12.21 11.32
N PRO A 40 8.87 -12.87 11.75
CA PRO A 40 9.75 -13.60 10.84
C PRO A 40 9.02 -14.65 9.98
N ALA A 41 8.02 -15.32 10.57
CA ALA A 41 7.19 -16.31 9.88
C ALA A 41 6.30 -15.69 8.78
N ALA A 42 5.71 -14.51 9.04
CA ALA A 42 4.92 -13.78 8.05
C ALA A 42 5.80 -13.32 6.87
N ARG A 43 7.02 -12.85 7.17
CA ARG A 43 8.00 -12.46 6.14
C ARG A 43 8.43 -13.64 5.26
N GLN A 44 8.69 -14.81 5.86
CA GLN A 44 9.02 -16.03 5.12
C GLN A 44 7.85 -16.49 4.22
N SER A 45 6.63 -16.45 4.74
CA SER A 45 5.43 -16.77 3.95
C SER A 45 5.24 -15.81 2.77
N TRP A 46 5.44 -14.50 2.99
CA TRP A 46 5.36 -13.51 1.92
C TRP A 46 6.43 -13.69 0.85
N LEU A 47 7.70 -13.87 1.25
CA LEU A 47 8.82 -14.12 0.31
C LEU A 47 8.60 -15.38 -0.54
N SER A 48 8.04 -16.44 0.06
CA SER A 48 7.73 -17.67 -0.68
C SER A 48 6.63 -17.46 -1.73
N LYS A 49 5.58 -16.70 -1.41
CA LYS A 49 4.52 -16.32 -2.36
C LYS A 49 5.08 -15.46 -3.50
N LEU A 50 5.94 -14.50 -3.18
CA LEU A 50 6.60 -13.65 -4.18
C LEU A 50 7.48 -14.49 -5.13
N LYS A 51 8.32 -15.36 -4.57
CA LYS A 51 9.18 -16.28 -5.35
C LYS A 51 8.37 -17.21 -6.24
N ALA A 52 7.23 -17.71 -5.74
CA ALA A 52 6.33 -18.55 -6.53
C ALA A 52 5.70 -17.77 -7.70
N GLY A 53 5.24 -16.53 -7.46
CA GLY A 53 4.66 -15.67 -8.50
C GLY A 53 5.67 -15.29 -9.60
N LEU A 54 6.92 -15.05 -9.23
CA LEU A 54 8.00 -14.69 -10.17
C LEU A 54 8.73 -15.89 -10.78
N ARG A 55 8.31 -17.13 -10.46
CA ARG A 55 9.06 -18.34 -10.83
C ARG A 55 9.33 -18.43 -12.33
N LYS A 56 8.31 -18.18 -13.17
CA LYS A 56 8.42 -18.30 -14.64
C LYS A 56 9.42 -17.29 -15.21
N THR A 57 9.29 -16.02 -14.83
CA THR A 57 10.19 -14.94 -15.25
C THR A 57 11.62 -15.19 -14.76
N GLY A 58 11.78 -15.50 -13.47
CA GLY A 58 13.07 -15.76 -12.86
C GLY A 58 13.78 -16.98 -13.48
N SER A 59 13.05 -18.04 -13.82
CA SER A 59 13.65 -19.20 -14.50
C SER A 59 14.14 -18.87 -15.91
N SER A 60 13.39 -18.08 -16.68
CA SER A 60 13.77 -17.71 -18.06
C SER A 60 15.06 -16.91 -18.13
N ILE A 61 15.30 -16.04 -17.15
CA ILE A 61 16.53 -15.24 -17.07
C ILE A 61 17.66 -16.07 -16.48
N ALA A 62 17.38 -16.92 -15.48
CA ALA A 62 18.41 -17.71 -14.82
C ALA A 62 19.06 -18.76 -15.72
N THR A 63 18.37 -19.27 -16.74
CA THR A 63 18.92 -20.27 -17.69
C THR A 63 20.09 -19.74 -18.51
N VAL A 64 20.13 -18.43 -18.77
CA VAL A 64 21.23 -17.78 -19.51
C VAL A 64 22.57 -17.98 -18.79
N PHE A 65 22.57 -18.02 -17.46
CA PHE A 65 23.78 -18.16 -16.64
C PHE A 65 24.21 -19.61 -16.39
N THR A 66 23.69 -20.57 -17.15
CA THR A 66 24.07 -22.00 -17.04
C THR A 66 25.19 -22.41 -17.98
N GLY A 67 25.53 -21.56 -18.96
CA GLY A 67 26.70 -21.73 -19.82
C GLY A 67 28.02 -21.58 -19.05
N THR A 68 29.15 -21.86 -19.70
CA THR A 68 30.47 -21.89 -19.06
C THR A 68 31.32 -20.65 -19.31
N GLN A 69 30.96 -19.77 -20.25
CA GLN A 69 31.78 -18.62 -20.62
C GLN A 69 30.99 -17.32 -20.64
N ILE A 70 31.70 -16.21 -20.38
CA ILE A 70 31.20 -14.84 -20.48
C ILE A 70 31.69 -14.28 -21.81
N ASP A 71 30.88 -14.44 -22.84
CA ASP A 71 31.16 -13.96 -24.20
C ASP A 71 30.02 -13.07 -24.71
N ASP A 72 30.13 -12.58 -25.95
CA ASP A 72 29.10 -11.74 -26.56
C ASP A 72 27.77 -12.49 -26.72
N ALA A 73 27.80 -13.80 -26.94
CA ALA A 73 26.60 -14.64 -27.06
C ALA A 73 25.80 -14.67 -25.75
N LEU A 74 26.47 -14.74 -24.59
CA LEU A 74 25.81 -14.63 -23.28
C LEU A 74 25.00 -13.31 -23.16
N TYR A 75 25.55 -12.19 -23.62
CA TYR A 75 24.87 -10.90 -23.53
C TYR A 75 23.69 -10.81 -24.49
N GLU A 76 23.79 -11.39 -25.69
CA GLU A 76 22.66 -11.47 -26.65
C GLU A 76 21.52 -12.36 -26.13
N GLU A 77 21.86 -13.49 -25.51
CA GLU A 77 20.87 -14.36 -24.86
C GLU A 77 20.20 -13.65 -23.68
N LEU A 78 20.98 -12.91 -22.87
CA LEU A 78 20.45 -12.14 -21.76
C LEU A 78 19.51 -11.02 -22.23
N GLU A 79 19.88 -10.30 -23.30
CA GLU A 79 19.04 -9.29 -23.94
C GLU A 79 17.69 -9.89 -24.34
N THR A 80 17.74 -11.02 -25.06
CA THR A 80 16.55 -11.75 -25.50
C THR A 80 15.68 -12.15 -24.30
N ALA A 81 16.28 -12.70 -23.25
CA ALA A 81 15.56 -13.12 -22.04
C ALA A 81 14.91 -11.93 -21.31
N LEU A 82 15.58 -10.78 -21.22
CA LEU A 82 15.03 -9.57 -20.59
C LEU A 82 13.89 -8.97 -21.41
N LEU A 83 13.99 -8.96 -22.74
CA LEU A 83 12.92 -8.51 -23.62
C LEU A 83 11.70 -9.44 -23.56
N MET A 84 11.90 -10.76 -23.57
CA MET A 84 10.84 -11.74 -23.37
C MET A 84 10.19 -11.67 -21.99
N ALA A 85 10.88 -11.08 -21.01
CA ALA A 85 10.37 -10.81 -19.67
C ALA A 85 9.68 -9.44 -19.53
N ASP A 86 9.39 -8.77 -20.65
CA ASP A 86 8.73 -7.45 -20.71
C ASP A 86 9.52 -6.31 -20.05
N THR A 87 10.85 -6.40 -20.01
CA THR A 87 11.70 -5.31 -19.46
C THR A 87 11.64 -4.05 -20.34
N GLY A 88 11.46 -4.22 -21.65
CA GLY A 88 11.45 -3.14 -22.65
C GLY A 88 12.85 -2.69 -23.07
N VAL A 89 12.97 -2.27 -24.33
CA VAL A 89 14.27 -2.01 -25.00
C VAL A 89 15.18 -1.07 -24.20
N LYS A 90 14.67 0.11 -23.82
CA LYS A 90 15.48 1.13 -23.11
C LYS A 90 16.03 0.64 -21.77
N ALA A 91 15.23 -0.11 -21.01
CA ALA A 91 15.66 -0.62 -19.71
C ALA A 91 16.63 -1.80 -19.89
N THR A 92 16.39 -2.67 -20.87
CA THR A 92 17.32 -3.74 -21.24
C THR A 92 18.69 -3.18 -21.65
N ASP A 93 18.73 -2.20 -22.57
CA ASP A 93 19.97 -1.56 -23.01
C ASP A 93 20.76 -0.96 -21.85
N HIS A 94 20.05 -0.27 -20.96
CA HIS A 94 20.64 0.32 -19.76
C HIS A 94 21.25 -0.75 -18.84
N LEU A 95 20.50 -1.82 -18.55
CA LEU A 95 20.95 -2.91 -17.69
C LEU A 95 22.15 -3.66 -18.29
N LEU A 96 22.17 -3.93 -19.60
CA LEU A 96 23.28 -4.61 -20.26
C LEU A 96 24.55 -3.77 -20.27
N SER A 97 24.42 -2.46 -20.51
CA SER A 97 25.54 -1.52 -20.47
C SER A 97 26.16 -1.45 -19.06
N ASP A 98 25.32 -1.29 -18.03
CA ASP A 98 25.77 -1.29 -16.62
C ASP A 98 26.40 -2.63 -16.23
N LEU A 99 25.77 -3.75 -16.59
CA LEU A 99 26.31 -5.08 -16.33
C LEU A 99 27.69 -5.29 -16.95
N LYS A 100 27.89 -4.93 -18.24
CA LYS A 100 29.19 -5.02 -18.91
C LYS A 100 30.25 -4.19 -18.21
N ALA A 101 29.91 -2.98 -17.76
CA ALA A 101 30.82 -2.14 -16.99
C ALA A 101 31.20 -2.78 -15.65
N ARG A 102 30.24 -3.34 -14.91
CA ARG A 102 30.45 -4.02 -13.62
C ARG A 102 31.30 -5.28 -13.76
N VAL A 103 31.04 -6.10 -14.77
CA VAL A 103 31.83 -7.32 -15.07
C VAL A 103 33.28 -6.94 -15.37
N LYS A 104 33.51 -5.89 -16.18
CA LYS A 104 34.86 -5.40 -16.49
C LYS A 104 35.58 -4.85 -15.25
N ALA A 105 34.87 -4.11 -14.39
CA ALA A 105 35.44 -3.53 -13.17
C ALA A 105 35.81 -4.59 -12.13
N THR A 106 34.96 -5.60 -11.95
CA THR A 106 35.16 -6.67 -10.98
C THR A 106 36.01 -7.82 -11.52
N LYS A 107 36.28 -7.84 -12.83
CA LYS A 107 36.94 -8.95 -13.54
C LYS A 107 36.25 -10.29 -13.27
N ALA A 108 34.92 -10.28 -13.22
CA ALA A 108 34.15 -11.50 -13.01
C ALA A 108 34.38 -12.48 -14.16
N THR A 109 34.78 -13.71 -13.83
CA THR A 109 35.03 -14.79 -14.81
C THR A 109 33.97 -15.88 -14.75
N GLU A 110 33.17 -15.92 -13.69
CA GLU A 110 32.16 -16.95 -13.44
C GLU A 110 30.75 -16.44 -13.77
N PRO A 111 29.92 -17.19 -14.54
CA PRO A 111 28.54 -16.84 -14.87
C PRO A 111 27.66 -16.53 -13.65
N MET A 112 27.89 -17.24 -12.53
CA MET A 112 27.19 -16.99 -11.28
C MET A 112 27.52 -15.62 -10.66
N ALA A 113 28.75 -15.14 -10.84
CA ALA A 113 29.12 -13.79 -10.43
C ALA A 113 28.43 -12.73 -11.30
N VAL A 114 28.34 -12.96 -12.62
CA VAL A 114 27.58 -12.07 -13.53
C VAL A 114 26.11 -11.99 -13.14
N LYS A 115 25.49 -13.12 -12.77
CA LYS A 115 24.11 -13.16 -12.27
C LYS A 115 23.93 -12.32 -10.99
N ALA A 116 24.89 -12.37 -10.07
CA ALA A 116 24.86 -11.52 -8.87
C ALA A 116 24.96 -10.04 -9.26
N LEU A 117 25.87 -9.68 -10.17
CA LEU A 117 26.00 -8.30 -10.67
C LEU A 117 24.75 -7.79 -11.38
N LEU A 118 24.04 -8.66 -12.12
CA LEU A 118 22.74 -8.31 -12.71
C LEU A 118 21.69 -8.05 -11.63
N THR A 119 21.70 -8.85 -10.56
CA THR A 119 20.79 -8.64 -9.42
C THR A 119 21.06 -7.29 -8.77
N ASP A 120 22.32 -6.92 -8.60
CA ASP A 120 22.71 -5.61 -8.06
C ASP A 120 22.29 -4.48 -9.00
N ALA A 121 22.53 -4.60 -10.31
CA ALA A 121 22.14 -3.60 -11.31
C ALA A 121 20.62 -3.35 -11.32
N ILE A 122 19.81 -4.42 -11.28
CA ILE A 122 18.35 -4.31 -11.18
C ILE A 122 17.95 -3.67 -9.85
N THR A 123 18.60 -4.04 -8.75
CA THR A 123 18.31 -3.47 -7.42
C THR A 123 18.59 -1.98 -7.40
N ASP A 124 19.76 -1.55 -7.89
CA ASP A 124 20.17 -0.15 -7.95
C ASP A 124 19.23 0.67 -8.85
N LEU A 125 18.73 0.08 -9.94
CA LEU A 125 17.76 0.72 -10.83
C LEU A 125 16.40 0.95 -10.15
N LEU A 126 15.96 0.00 -9.31
CA LEU A 126 14.65 0.06 -8.65
C LEU A 126 14.67 0.83 -7.32
N LEU A 127 15.81 0.87 -6.62
CA LEU A 127 15.92 1.44 -5.28
C LEU A 127 15.46 2.92 -5.19
N PRO A 128 15.76 3.82 -6.15
CA PRO A 128 15.27 5.21 -6.10
C PRO A 128 13.75 5.34 -6.23
N LEU A 129 13.07 4.32 -6.78
CA LEU A 129 11.63 4.28 -6.94
C LEU A 129 10.92 3.76 -5.67
N GLN A 130 11.66 3.15 -4.75
CA GLN A 130 11.10 2.65 -3.50
C GLN A 130 10.68 3.82 -2.60
N LYS A 131 9.37 4.02 -2.46
CA LYS A 131 8.76 4.98 -1.54
C LYS A 131 7.72 4.30 -0.68
N GLN A 132 7.70 4.64 0.61
CA GLN A 132 6.70 4.14 1.53
C GLN A 132 5.46 5.03 1.48
N LEU A 133 4.28 4.40 1.48
CA LEU A 133 3.01 5.10 1.66
C LEU A 133 2.88 5.48 3.13
N GLN A 134 2.90 6.78 3.45
CA GLN A 134 2.80 7.29 4.82
C GLN A 134 1.38 7.73 5.13
N ILE A 135 0.64 6.94 5.90
CA ILE A 135 -0.71 7.32 6.35
C ILE A 135 -0.59 8.33 7.49
N GLY A 136 -1.41 9.40 7.47
CA GLY A 136 -1.52 10.37 8.57
C GLY A 136 -0.95 11.77 8.28
N GLU A 137 -0.23 11.99 7.17
CA GLU A 137 0.15 13.35 6.75
C GLU A 137 -1.05 14.22 6.38
N GLN A 138 -2.12 13.57 5.90
CA GLN A 138 -3.41 14.16 5.57
C GLN A 138 -4.50 13.39 6.31
N GLN A 139 -5.58 14.06 6.73
CA GLN A 139 -6.70 13.42 7.42
C GLN A 139 -8.05 13.88 6.85
N PRO A 140 -8.75 13.02 6.07
CA PRO A 140 -8.32 11.70 5.61
C PRO A 140 -7.26 11.80 4.51
N MET A 141 -6.37 10.81 4.42
CA MET A 141 -5.60 10.58 3.20
C MET A 141 -6.55 10.05 2.11
N VAL A 142 -6.64 10.74 0.98
CA VAL A 142 -7.46 10.32 -0.16
C VAL A 142 -6.60 9.57 -1.18
N LEU A 143 -6.94 8.30 -1.44
CA LEU A 143 -6.26 7.48 -2.42
C LEU A 143 -7.24 7.09 -3.53
N MET A 144 -7.00 7.62 -4.72
CA MET A 144 -7.79 7.29 -5.90
C MET A 144 -7.10 6.21 -6.72
N VAL A 145 -7.82 5.14 -7.05
CA VAL A 145 -7.30 4.03 -7.85
C VAL A 145 -7.81 4.16 -9.27
N ALA A 146 -6.90 4.46 -10.19
CA ALA A 146 -7.17 4.61 -11.63
C ALA A 146 -6.55 3.47 -12.44
N GLY A 147 -7.00 3.33 -13.69
CA GLY A 147 -6.52 2.30 -14.63
C GLY A 147 -7.64 1.65 -15.42
N VAL A 148 -7.28 0.86 -16.42
CA VAL A 148 -8.26 0.32 -17.38
C VAL A 148 -9.14 -0.79 -16.79
N ASN A 149 -10.24 -1.12 -17.47
CA ASN A 149 -11.10 -2.24 -17.12
C ASN A 149 -10.32 -3.56 -17.20
N GLY A 150 -10.51 -4.44 -16.22
CA GLY A 150 -9.78 -5.71 -16.15
C GLY A 150 -8.38 -5.64 -15.52
N ALA A 151 -7.81 -4.45 -15.29
CA ALA A 151 -6.49 -4.30 -14.63
C ALA A 151 -6.48 -4.66 -13.14
N GLY A 152 -7.63 -5.03 -12.57
CA GLY A 152 -7.73 -5.48 -11.18
C GLY A 152 -7.96 -4.38 -10.13
N LYS A 153 -8.35 -3.16 -10.51
CA LYS A 153 -8.59 -2.01 -9.61
C LYS A 153 -9.40 -2.35 -8.35
N THR A 154 -10.65 -2.79 -8.52
CA THR A 154 -11.56 -3.13 -7.41
C THR A 154 -10.98 -4.24 -6.51
N THR A 155 -10.28 -5.22 -7.09
CA THR A 155 -9.58 -6.27 -6.34
C THR A 155 -8.39 -5.71 -5.54
N SER A 156 -7.63 -4.79 -6.13
CA SER A 156 -6.53 -4.11 -5.45
C SER A 156 -7.02 -3.19 -4.33
N ILE A 157 -8.14 -2.49 -4.52
CA ILE A 157 -8.79 -1.69 -3.46
C ILE A 157 -9.19 -2.61 -2.30
N GLY A 158 -9.83 -3.75 -2.56
CA GLY A 158 -10.17 -4.71 -1.52
C GLY A 158 -8.97 -5.23 -0.73
N LYS A 159 -7.86 -5.55 -1.42
CA LYS A 159 -6.59 -5.95 -0.78
C LYS A 159 -5.97 -4.82 0.04
N LEU A 160 -5.96 -3.60 -0.49
CA LEU A 160 -5.42 -2.43 0.19
C LEU A 160 -6.24 -2.07 1.43
N THR A 161 -7.57 -2.17 1.33
CA THR A 161 -8.50 -1.99 2.45
C THR A 161 -8.17 -2.96 3.57
N HIS A 162 -8.04 -4.25 3.25
CA HIS A 162 -7.68 -5.28 4.22
C HIS A 162 -6.32 -4.99 4.87
N HIS A 163 -5.31 -4.66 4.05
CA HIS A 163 -3.96 -4.36 4.53
C HIS A 163 -3.89 -3.14 5.46
N LEU A 164 -4.67 -2.09 5.18
CA LEU A 164 -4.75 -0.88 6.00
C LEU A 164 -5.56 -1.13 7.28
N ALA A 165 -6.68 -1.86 7.19
CA ALA A 165 -7.49 -2.23 8.35
C ALA A 165 -6.72 -3.14 9.32
N ASP A 166 -5.94 -4.10 8.82
CA ASP A 166 -5.04 -4.94 9.62
C ASP A 166 -3.96 -4.14 10.35
N GLN A 167 -3.62 -2.95 9.85
CA GLN A 167 -2.70 -2.00 10.51
C GLN A 167 -3.42 -1.04 11.48
N GLY A 168 -4.74 -1.20 11.66
CA GLY A 168 -5.55 -0.38 12.55
C GLY A 168 -6.04 0.94 11.95
N ALA A 169 -5.80 1.19 10.65
CA ALA A 169 -6.31 2.40 10.00
C ALA A 169 -7.82 2.29 9.76
N SER A 170 -8.54 3.38 10.03
CA SER A 170 -9.96 3.51 9.74
C SER A 170 -10.18 3.90 8.26
N VAL A 171 -10.69 2.97 7.48
CA VAL A 171 -10.87 3.12 6.03
C VAL A 171 -12.34 3.38 5.67
N LEU A 172 -12.57 4.28 4.71
CA LEU A 172 -13.85 4.53 4.07
C LEU A 172 -13.72 4.32 2.55
N LEU A 173 -14.63 3.57 1.95
CA LEU A 173 -14.63 3.29 0.52
C LEU A 173 -15.59 4.22 -0.23
N ALA A 174 -15.21 4.65 -1.43
CA ALA A 174 -16.06 5.37 -2.37
C ALA A 174 -16.21 4.56 -3.66
N ALA A 175 -17.45 4.17 -3.99
CA ALA A 175 -17.77 3.40 -5.18
C ALA A 175 -18.05 4.31 -6.39
N ALA A 176 -17.03 5.03 -6.86
CA ALA A 176 -17.16 5.99 -7.95
C ALA A 176 -17.08 5.35 -9.37
N ASP A 177 -16.90 4.02 -9.50
CA ASP A 177 -17.24 3.28 -10.73
C ASP A 177 -18.77 3.12 -10.85
N THR A 178 -19.46 4.23 -11.09
CA THR A 178 -20.94 4.28 -11.07
C THR A 178 -21.59 3.62 -12.29
N PHE A 179 -20.82 3.42 -13.37
CA PHE A 179 -21.28 2.78 -14.60
C PHE A 179 -21.41 1.25 -14.49
N ARG A 180 -20.58 0.61 -13.64
CA ARG A 180 -20.52 -0.85 -13.55
C ARG A 180 -21.17 -1.32 -12.26
N ALA A 181 -22.45 -1.67 -12.32
CA ALA A 181 -23.19 -2.23 -11.18
C ALA A 181 -22.45 -3.38 -10.48
N ALA A 182 -21.89 -4.33 -11.26
CA ALA A 182 -21.09 -5.42 -10.73
C ALA A 182 -19.82 -4.98 -9.98
N ALA A 183 -19.20 -3.86 -10.37
CA ALA A 183 -18.03 -3.32 -9.66
C ALA A 183 -18.44 -2.76 -8.29
N ARG A 184 -19.58 -2.06 -8.22
CA ARG A 184 -20.16 -1.58 -6.95
C ARG A 184 -20.50 -2.73 -6.01
N GLU A 185 -21.19 -3.76 -6.51
CA GLU A 185 -21.53 -4.96 -5.73
C GLU A 185 -20.27 -5.68 -5.23
N GLN A 186 -19.26 -5.83 -6.09
CA GLN A 186 -17.98 -6.42 -5.70
C GLN A 186 -17.28 -5.61 -4.60
N LEU A 187 -17.26 -4.28 -4.72
CA LEU A 187 -16.67 -3.40 -3.72
C LEU A 187 -17.46 -3.44 -2.40
N ALA A 188 -18.79 -3.54 -2.44
CA ALA A 188 -19.63 -3.72 -1.26
C ALA A 188 -19.33 -5.04 -0.52
N VAL A 189 -19.09 -6.13 -1.25
CA VAL A 189 -18.66 -7.40 -0.65
C VAL A 189 -17.31 -7.24 0.06
N TRP A 190 -16.36 -6.50 -0.53
CA TRP A 190 -15.08 -6.20 0.13
C TRP A 190 -15.26 -5.31 1.36
N ALA A 191 -16.17 -4.34 1.31
CA ALA A 191 -16.52 -3.48 2.43
C ALA A 191 -17.03 -4.31 3.62
N GLN A 192 -18.01 -5.18 3.34
CA GLN A 192 -18.59 -6.10 4.32
C GLN A 192 -17.54 -7.05 4.92
N ARG A 193 -16.68 -7.64 4.08
CA ARG A 193 -15.63 -8.56 4.54
C ARG A 193 -14.62 -7.91 5.48
N ASN A 194 -14.31 -6.64 5.27
CA ASN A 194 -13.37 -5.88 6.09
C ASN A 194 -14.04 -5.06 7.19
N THR A 195 -15.38 -5.14 7.32
CA THR A 195 -16.17 -4.32 8.25
C THR A 195 -15.90 -2.81 8.09
N VAL A 196 -15.72 -2.36 6.84
CA VAL A 196 -15.52 -0.94 6.51
C VAL A 196 -16.77 -0.36 5.87
N GLU A 197 -16.95 0.95 6.03
CA GLU A 197 -18.05 1.65 5.40
C GLU A 197 -17.78 1.93 3.92
N ILE A 198 -18.85 2.02 3.14
CA ILE A 198 -18.82 2.34 1.72
C ILE A 198 -19.88 3.40 1.39
N ILE A 199 -19.48 4.39 0.60
CA ILE A 199 -20.37 5.39 0.01
C ILE A 199 -20.55 5.04 -1.46
N SER A 200 -21.80 4.94 -1.87
CA SER A 200 -22.18 4.57 -3.22
C SER A 200 -23.51 5.22 -3.58
N GLN A 201 -23.69 5.57 -4.85
CA GLN A 201 -24.94 6.04 -5.42
C GLN A 201 -25.25 5.22 -6.68
N GLU A 202 -26.53 4.94 -6.95
CA GLU A 202 -26.94 4.26 -8.19
C GLU A 202 -27.10 5.27 -9.32
N GLY A 203 -26.32 5.10 -10.39
CA GLY A 203 -26.37 6.01 -11.55
C GLY A 203 -25.96 7.46 -11.24
N GLY A 204 -25.32 7.69 -10.08
CA GLY A 204 -24.81 9.00 -9.68
C GLY A 204 -23.55 9.42 -10.44
N ASP A 205 -23.26 10.71 -10.39
CA ASP A 205 -22.02 11.28 -10.89
C ASP A 205 -20.81 10.78 -10.05
N PRO A 206 -19.78 10.16 -10.65
CA PRO A 206 -18.57 9.73 -9.94
C PRO A 206 -17.91 10.83 -9.08
N ALA A 207 -17.94 12.09 -9.54
CA ALA A 207 -17.37 13.21 -8.78
C ALA A 207 -18.19 13.48 -7.51
N ALA A 208 -19.53 13.48 -7.60
CA ALA A 208 -20.41 13.59 -6.44
C ALA A 208 -20.18 12.46 -5.42
N VAL A 209 -20.06 11.20 -5.87
CA VAL A 209 -19.76 10.06 -4.97
C VAL A 209 -18.42 10.24 -4.25
N SER A 210 -17.41 10.73 -4.97
CA SER A 210 -16.08 10.98 -4.41
C SER A 210 -16.11 12.14 -3.40
N PHE A 211 -16.80 13.22 -3.72
CA PHE A 211 -16.98 14.38 -2.85
C PHE A 211 -17.70 14.03 -1.54
N ASP A 212 -18.80 13.28 -1.63
CA ASP A 212 -19.54 12.81 -0.47
C ASP A 212 -18.67 11.92 0.42
N ALA A 213 -17.84 11.05 -0.19
CA ALA A 213 -16.95 10.18 0.54
C ALA A 213 -15.84 10.92 1.27
N VAL A 214 -15.20 11.90 0.62
CA VAL A 214 -14.19 12.75 1.26
C VAL A 214 -14.81 13.58 2.39
N SER A 215 -15.99 14.16 2.16
CA SER A 215 -16.72 14.95 3.15
C SER A 215 -17.11 14.11 4.38
N ALA A 216 -17.65 12.90 4.16
CA ALA A 216 -17.96 11.96 5.23
C ALA A 216 -16.70 11.47 5.95
N GLY A 217 -15.61 11.23 5.22
CA GLY A 217 -14.30 10.86 5.78
C GLY A 217 -13.77 11.93 6.73
N LYS A 218 -13.80 13.21 6.31
CA LYS A 218 -13.44 14.38 7.14
C LYS A 218 -14.34 14.46 8.38
N ALA A 219 -15.66 14.44 8.22
CA ALA A 219 -16.62 14.59 9.31
C ALA A 219 -16.53 13.47 10.37
N ARG A 220 -16.13 12.26 9.95
CA ARG A 220 -16.01 11.08 10.81
C ARG A 220 -14.60 10.83 11.32
N GLY A 221 -13.64 11.69 10.98
CA GLY A 221 -12.24 11.54 11.37
C GLY A 221 -11.59 10.25 10.86
N ARG A 222 -11.92 9.82 9.63
CA ARG A 222 -11.33 8.62 9.01
C ARG A 222 -9.88 8.87 8.65
N ASP A 223 -9.07 7.82 8.70
CA ASP A 223 -7.64 7.90 8.34
C ASP A 223 -7.46 7.89 6.82
N VAL A 224 -8.22 7.06 6.12
CA VAL A 224 -8.08 6.86 4.66
C VAL A 224 -9.44 6.81 3.97
N VAL A 225 -9.55 7.51 2.84
CA VAL A 225 -10.65 7.36 1.87
C VAL A 225 -10.09 6.72 0.59
N LEU A 226 -10.56 5.52 0.24
CA LEU A 226 -10.19 4.83 -1.02
C LEU A 226 -11.28 5.02 -2.06
N VAL A 227 -10.93 5.55 -3.23
CA VAL A 227 -11.88 5.84 -4.32
C VAL A 227 -11.67 4.87 -5.48
N ASP A 228 -12.68 4.06 -5.80
CA ASP A 228 -12.72 3.22 -7.02
C ASP A 228 -13.24 4.04 -8.19
N THR A 229 -12.53 4.05 -9.32
CA THR A 229 -12.90 4.83 -10.50
C THR A 229 -13.23 3.94 -11.69
N ALA A 230 -14.00 4.47 -12.64
CA ALA A 230 -14.26 3.77 -13.89
C ALA A 230 -12.97 3.59 -14.70
N GLY A 231 -12.78 2.42 -15.32
CA GLY A 231 -11.59 2.10 -16.10
C GLY A 231 -11.74 2.16 -17.60
N ARG A 232 -12.52 3.11 -18.13
CA ARG A 232 -12.70 3.20 -19.58
C ARG A 232 -11.44 3.80 -20.21
N LEU A 233 -10.88 3.10 -21.20
CA LEU A 233 -10.03 3.77 -22.19
C LEU A 233 -10.95 4.60 -23.09
N PRO A 234 -10.53 5.80 -23.50
CA PRO A 234 -11.25 6.56 -24.53
C PRO A 234 -11.54 5.66 -25.72
N GLY A 235 -12.80 5.59 -26.12
CA GLY A 235 -13.23 4.85 -27.29
C GLY A 235 -12.99 5.65 -28.56
N VAL A 236 -12.99 4.97 -29.71
CA VAL A 236 -13.07 5.62 -31.02
C VAL A 236 -14.34 6.48 -31.06
N GLY A 237 -14.19 7.80 -31.01
CA GLY A 237 -15.29 8.78 -31.00
C GLY A 237 -15.07 9.98 -30.08
N GLU A 238 -14.16 9.90 -29.12
CA GLU A 238 -13.67 11.06 -28.35
C GLU A 238 -12.46 11.66 -29.09
N GLN A 239 -12.44 12.98 -29.33
CA GLN A 239 -11.32 13.60 -30.03
C GLN A 239 -10.09 13.60 -29.12
N LEU A 240 -8.90 13.46 -29.70
CA LEU A 240 -7.64 13.59 -28.94
C LEU A 240 -7.56 14.95 -28.19
N ASP A 241 -8.26 15.97 -28.70
CA ASP A 241 -8.37 17.29 -28.10
C ASP A 241 -9.34 17.34 -26.89
N ASP A 242 -10.26 16.37 -26.76
CA ASP A 242 -11.13 16.20 -25.59
C ASP A 242 -10.41 15.46 -24.45
N LEU A 243 -9.23 14.89 -24.72
CA LEU A 243 -8.42 14.19 -23.74
C LEU A 243 -7.54 15.18 -22.99
N GLN A 244 -8.04 15.65 -21.85
CA GLN A 244 -7.18 16.28 -20.87
C GLN A 244 -6.26 15.24 -20.24
N THR A 245 -5.00 15.61 -20.04
CA THR A 245 -4.09 14.79 -19.21
C THR A 245 -4.73 14.72 -17.83
N PHE A 246 -4.99 13.52 -17.33
CA PHE A 246 -5.51 13.36 -15.98
C PHE A 246 -4.45 13.85 -14.98
N ASP A 247 -4.66 15.05 -14.44
CA ASP A 247 -3.86 15.58 -13.35
C ASP A 247 -4.47 15.13 -12.02
N ALA A 248 -3.82 14.14 -11.41
CA ALA A 248 -4.24 13.60 -10.12
C ALA A 248 -4.26 14.67 -9.01
N HIS A 249 -3.40 15.68 -9.10
CA HIS A 249 -3.30 16.77 -8.14
C HIS A 249 -4.43 17.79 -8.34
N GLU A 250 -4.72 18.19 -9.58
CA GLU A 250 -5.85 19.08 -9.88
C GLU A 250 -7.19 18.44 -9.48
N PHE A 251 -7.39 17.16 -9.83
CA PHE A 251 -8.58 16.42 -9.43
C PHE A 251 -8.70 16.29 -7.90
N ALA A 252 -7.60 15.99 -7.21
CA ALA A 252 -7.59 15.92 -5.74
C ALA A 252 -7.88 17.29 -5.11
N GLN A 253 -7.34 18.39 -5.65
CA GLN A 253 -7.62 19.74 -5.18
C GLN A 253 -9.09 20.14 -5.39
N ALA A 254 -9.66 19.80 -6.55
CA ALA A 254 -11.07 20.02 -6.84
C ALA A 254 -12.01 19.27 -5.89
N LEU A 255 -11.59 18.09 -5.39
CA LEU A 255 -12.36 17.34 -4.38
C LEU A 255 -12.21 17.87 -2.95
N LEU A 256 -11.17 18.67 -2.67
CA LEU A 256 -10.85 19.14 -1.32
C LEU A 256 -11.34 20.56 -1.02
N ASN A 257 -11.57 21.37 -2.06
CA ASN A 257 -12.12 22.73 -2.01
C ASN A 257 -13.64 22.75 -2.18
#